data_AF-A0A932Z9M8-F1
#
_entry.id   AF-A0A932Z9M8-F1
#
_cell.length_a   1.000
_cell.length_b   1.000
_cell.length_c   1.000
_cell.angle_alpha   90.00
_cell.angle_beta   90.00
_cell.angle_gamma   90.00
#
_symmetry.space_group_name_H-M   'P 1'
#
loop_
_entity.id
_entity.type
_entity.pdbx_description
1 polymer ?
#
loop_
_entity_poly.entity_id
_entity_poly.type
_entity_poly.pdbx_seq_one_letter_code
_entity_poly.pdbx_strand_id
1 'polypeptide(L)'
;MKTEPIAETWDALGNGQTRFIGAFYERLFERFPGYRKFFPHKLDAGHLDKMAQTIALVARFSDEEDLVAPRLHKVGSAHRPYDLQPRDMHNFATVFTEVLGEHLGNHWTDAAAQAWHDAFDRVIIPLLEEGERTAH
;
A
#
# COMPACT_ATOMS: atom_id res chain seq x y z
N MET A 1 -9.85 -12.04 7.76
CA MET A 1 -9.01 -12.47 6.63
C MET A 1 -7.92 -13.36 7.22
N LYS A 2 -6.91 -13.82 6.49
CA LYS A 2 -5.69 -14.34 7.13
C LYS A 2 -4.57 -13.35 6.82
N THR A 3 -4.03 -12.68 7.84
CA THR A 3 -2.86 -11.79 7.71
C THR A 3 -1.55 -12.54 7.44
N GLU A 4 -1.48 -13.82 7.83
CA GLU A 4 -0.26 -14.65 7.74
C GLU A 4 0.41 -14.60 6.36
N PRO A 5 -0.28 -14.80 5.21
CA PRO A 5 0.35 -14.68 3.89
C PRO A 5 0.85 -13.28 3.56
N ILE A 6 0.23 -12.23 4.12
CA ILE A 6 0.61 -10.83 3.88
C ILE A 6 1.89 -10.52 4.67
N ALA A 7 1.92 -10.89 5.94
CA ALA A 7 3.10 -10.73 6.79
C ALA A 7 4.29 -11.53 6.26
N GLU A 8 4.09 -12.79 5.90
CA GLU A 8 5.14 -13.66 5.34
C GLU A 8 5.74 -13.08 4.05
N THR A 9 4.90 -12.66 3.10
CA THR A 9 5.38 -12.08 1.84
C THR A 9 6.04 -10.72 2.02
N TRP A 10 5.57 -9.91 2.97
CA TRP A 10 6.22 -8.65 3.32
C TRP A 10 7.57 -8.86 4.00
N ASP A 11 7.67 -9.82 4.91
CA ASP A 11 8.91 -10.15 5.62
C ASP A 11 9.93 -10.84 4.70
N ALA A 12 9.48 -11.59 3.69
CA ALA A 12 10.33 -12.22 2.67
C ALA A 12 11.13 -11.21 1.84
N LEU A 13 10.69 -9.95 1.75
CA LEU A 13 11.47 -8.88 1.13
C LEU A 13 12.73 -8.52 1.94
N GLY A 14 12.74 -8.80 3.25
CA GLY A 14 13.84 -8.48 4.17
C GLY A 14 14.30 -7.01 4.07
N ASN A 15 15.60 -6.79 3.92
CA ASN A 15 16.18 -5.46 3.74
C ASN A 15 15.82 -4.81 2.38
N GLY A 16 15.07 -5.50 1.52
CA GLY A 16 14.63 -5.06 0.20
C GLY A 16 13.33 -4.26 0.19
N GLN A 17 12.63 -4.10 1.32
CA GLN A 17 11.33 -3.42 1.38
C GLN A 17 11.36 -2.00 0.79
N THR A 18 12.31 -1.15 1.17
CA THR A 18 12.45 0.20 0.63
C THR A 18 12.74 0.22 -0.87
N ARG A 19 13.54 -0.74 -1.35
CA ARG A 19 13.83 -0.89 -2.78
C ARG A 19 12.59 -1.31 -3.56
N PHE A 20 11.80 -2.25 -3.01
CA PHE A 20 10.52 -2.65 -3.57
C PHE A 20 9.56 -1.45 -3.67
N ILE A 21 9.42 -0.64 -2.62
CA ILE A 21 8.57 0.57 -2.66
C ILE A 21 9.02 1.54 -3.75
N GLY A 22 10.33 1.69 -3.97
CA GLY A 22 10.86 2.48 -5.08
C GLY A 22 10.42 1.94 -6.45
N ALA A 23 10.64 0.64 -6.70
CA ALA A 23 10.24 -0.01 -7.94
C ALA A 23 8.71 0.05 -8.17
N PHE A 24 7.94 -0.04 -7.10
CA PHE A 24 6.49 0.15 -7.13
C PHE A 24 6.12 1.55 -7.64
N TYR A 25 6.70 2.62 -7.07
CA TYR A 25 6.41 3.98 -7.53
C TYR A 25 6.87 4.23 -8.97
N GLU A 26 8.02 3.67 -9.37
CA GLU A 26 8.47 3.72 -10.76
C GLU A 26 7.41 3.11 -11.70
N ARG A 27 6.93 1.90 -11.40
CA ARG A 27 5.88 1.24 -12.19
C ARG A 27 4.56 2.00 -12.17
N LEU A 28 4.19 2.56 -11.02
CA LEU A 28 2.96 3.34 -10.86
C LEU A 28 2.98 4.58 -11.76
N PHE A 29 4.10 5.28 -11.83
CA PHE A 29 4.23 6.49 -12.66
C PHE A 29 4.43 6.18 -14.14
N GLU A 30 5.04 5.04 -14.48
CA GLU A 30 5.10 4.55 -15.85
C GLU A 30 3.69 4.25 -16.38
N ARG A 31 2.88 3.53 -15.61
CA ARG A 31 1.52 3.13 -16.02
C ARG A 31 0.50 4.26 -15.90
N PHE A 32 0.64 5.12 -14.89
CA PHE A 32 -0.27 6.24 -14.63
C PHE A 32 0.52 7.56 -14.44
N PRO A 33 1.07 8.15 -15.52
CA PRO A 33 1.90 9.35 -15.44
C PRO A 33 1.21 10.54 -14.76
N GLY A 34 -0.12 10.61 -14.85
CA GLY A 34 -0.93 11.66 -14.23
C GLY A 34 -0.84 11.72 -12.70
N TYR A 35 -0.43 10.64 -12.03
CA TYR A 35 -0.26 10.62 -10.58
C TYR A 35 0.98 11.36 -10.11
N ARG A 36 1.97 11.57 -10.98
CA ARG A 36 3.24 12.21 -10.62
C ARG A 36 3.07 13.59 -9.98
N LYS A 37 2.00 14.31 -10.35
CA LYS A 37 1.65 15.64 -9.82
C LYS A 37 1.35 15.66 -8.32
N PHE A 38 1.01 14.52 -7.73
CA PHE A 38 0.69 14.39 -6.30
C PHE A 38 1.93 14.12 -5.41
N PHE A 39 3.10 13.94 -6.03
CA PHE A 39 4.33 13.56 -5.33
C PHE A 39 5.42 14.63 -5.47
N PRO A 40 6.35 14.76 -4.50
CA PRO A 40 7.49 15.66 -4.61
C PRO A 40 8.35 15.33 -5.84
N HIS A 41 9.13 16.29 -6.35
CA HIS A 41 9.98 16.08 -7.54
C HIS A 41 10.98 14.92 -7.38
N LYS A 42 11.36 14.60 -6.14
CA LYS A 42 12.15 13.41 -5.81
C LYS A 42 11.50 12.69 -4.63
N LEU A 43 11.24 11.39 -4.78
CA LEU A 43 10.96 10.50 -3.67
C LEU A 43 12.29 10.11 -3.03
N ASP A 44 12.60 10.70 -1.88
CA ASP A 44 13.79 10.34 -1.12
C ASP A 44 13.54 9.11 -0.22
N ALA A 45 14.60 8.65 0.44
CA ALA A 45 14.55 7.51 1.35
C ALA A 45 13.51 7.67 2.48
N GLY A 46 13.28 8.89 2.97
CA GLY A 46 12.30 9.15 4.02
C GLY A 46 10.85 8.99 3.55
N HIS A 47 10.56 9.30 2.27
CA HIS A 47 9.24 9.03 1.69
C HIS A 47 9.00 7.53 1.53
N LEU A 48 9.99 6.80 1.02
CA LEU A 48 9.90 5.34 0.82
C LEU A 48 9.78 4.60 2.16
N ASP A 49 10.53 5.01 3.17
CA ASP A 49 10.50 4.44 4.52
C ASP A 49 9.14 4.64 5.20
N LYS A 50 8.54 5.83 5.12
CA LYS A 50 7.17 6.07 5.65
C LYS A 50 6.12 5.16 5.02
N MET A 51 6.25 4.90 3.72
CA MET A 51 5.37 3.98 3.00
C MET A 51 5.62 2.53 3.47
N ALA A 52 6.88 2.10 3.53
CA ALA A 52 7.25 0.77 4.01
C ALA A 52 6.74 0.49 5.43
N GLN A 53 6.87 1.46 6.36
CA GLN A 53 6.35 1.33 7.72
C GLN A 53 4.82 1.21 7.78
N THR A 54 4.11 1.92 6.91
CA THR A 54 2.64 1.85 6.85
C THR A 54 2.20 0.47 6.35
N ILE A 55 2.85 -0.04 5.31
CA ILE A 55 2.59 -1.39 4.81
C ILE A 55 2.98 -2.46 5.84
N ALA A 56 4.09 -2.30 6.55
CA ALA A 56 4.50 -3.24 7.60
C ALA A 56 3.47 -3.35 8.73
N LEU A 57 2.88 -2.23 9.13
CA LEU A 57 1.78 -2.21 10.11
C LEU A 57 0.58 -3.00 9.58
N VAL A 58 0.14 -2.70 8.36
CA VAL A 58 -1.01 -3.37 7.74
C VAL A 58 -0.74 -4.86 7.54
N ALA A 59 0.43 -5.24 7.04
CA ALA A 59 0.80 -6.63 6.80
C ALA A 59 0.71 -7.48 8.07
N ARG A 60 1.07 -6.89 9.22
CA ARG A 60 1.02 -7.57 10.52
C ARG A 60 -0.37 -7.57 11.16
N PHE A 61 -1.14 -6.50 10.98
CA PHE A 61 -2.33 -6.24 11.80
C PHE A 61 -3.62 -5.99 11.00
N SER A 62 -3.70 -6.39 9.72
CA SER A 62 -4.92 -6.18 8.92
C SER A 62 -6.18 -6.86 9.49
N ASP A 63 -6.03 -7.88 10.35
CA ASP A 63 -7.17 -8.52 11.03
C ASP A 63 -7.54 -7.83 12.36
N GLU A 64 -6.77 -6.82 12.79
CA GLU A 64 -6.97 -6.03 14.01
C GLU A 64 -7.23 -4.56 13.67
N GLU A 65 -8.47 -4.26 13.25
CA GLU A 65 -8.88 -2.94 12.75
C GLU A 65 -8.49 -1.80 13.70
N ASP A 66 -8.70 -1.97 15.01
CA ASP A 66 -8.37 -0.97 16.03
C ASP A 66 -6.88 -0.56 16.04
N LEU A 67 -5.97 -1.45 15.59
CA LEU A 67 -4.54 -1.18 15.53
C LEU A 67 -4.14 -0.45 14.24
N VAL A 68 -4.82 -0.72 13.13
CA VAL A 68 -4.48 -0.14 11.82
C VAL A 68 -5.24 1.14 11.52
N ALA A 69 -6.48 1.28 12.02
CA ALA A 69 -7.37 2.40 11.74
C ALA A 69 -6.77 3.77 12.09
N PRO A 70 -6.15 4.00 13.27
CA PRO A 70 -5.58 5.32 13.58
C PRO A 70 -4.51 5.77 12.59
N ARG A 71 -3.70 4.83 12.09
CA ARG A 71 -2.66 5.13 11.09
C ARG A 71 -3.30 5.40 9.73
N LEU A 72 -4.20 4.54 9.28
CA LEU A 72 -4.84 4.65 7.97
C LEU A 72 -5.76 5.87 7.89
N HIS A 73 -6.49 6.22 8.95
CA HIS A 73 -7.25 7.46 9.02
C HIS A 73 -6.36 8.69 8.85
N LYS A 74 -5.20 8.73 9.50
CA LYS A 74 -4.23 9.82 9.34
C LYS A 74 -3.68 9.90 7.92
N VAL A 75 -3.44 8.75 7.28
CA VAL A 75 -3.01 8.70 5.88
C VAL A 75 -4.13 9.22 4.98
N GLY A 76 -5.37 8.75 5.15
CA GLY A 76 -6.54 9.22 4.41
C GLY A 76 -6.77 10.72 4.55
N SER A 77 -6.73 11.26 5.77
CA SER A 77 -6.81 12.70 6.01
C SER A 77 -5.76 13.49 5.21
N ALA A 78 -4.53 12.97 5.10
CA ALA A 78 -3.47 13.57 4.29
C ALA A 78 -3.67 13.39 2.77
N HIS A 79 -4.50 12.45 2.33
CA HIS A 79 -4.84 12.21 0.92
C HIS A 79 -6.02 13.07 0.44
N ARG A 80 -6.84 13.61 1.34
CA ARG A 80 -8.00 14.45 1.00
C ARG A 80 -7.73 15.56 -0.03
N PRO A 81 -6.63 16.33 0.04
CA PRO A 81 -6.37 17.39 -0.95
C PRO A 81 -6.13 16.88 -2.38
N TYR A 82 -5.86 15.59 -2.56
CA TYR A 82 -5.59 14.99 -3.86
C TYR A 82 -6.85 14.54 -4.59
N ASP A 83 -8.00 14.50 -3.90
CA ASP A 83 -9.33 14.15 -4.45
C ASP A 83 -9.31 12.87 -5.30
N LEU A 84 -8.66 11.84 -4.74
CA LEU A 84 -8.48 10.55 -5.40
C LEU A 84 -9.83 9.84 -5.51
N GLN A 85 -10.09 9.27 -6.68
CA GLN A 85 -11.29 8.51 -6.94
C GLN A 85 -11.08 7.05 -6.53
N PRO A 86 -12.16 6.27 -6.29
CA PRO A 86 -12.02 4.85 -5.96
C PRO A 86 -11.19 4.06 -6.98
N ARG A 87 -11.29 4.41 -8.27
CA ARG A 87 -10.44 3.81 -9.33
C ARG A 87 -8.94 4.05 -9.12
N ASP A 88 -8.56 5.16 -8.50
CA ASP A 88 -7.16 5.53 -8.31
C ASP A 88 -6.53 4.65 -7.22
N MET A 89 -7.29 4.31 -6.18
CA MET A 89 -6.89 3.34 -5.15
C MET A 89 -6.80 1.91 -5.70
N HIS A 90 -7.72 1.49 -6.56
CA HIS A 90 -7.60 0.18 -7.22
C HIS A 90 -6.39 0.11 -8.15
N ASN A 91 -6.12 1.17 -8.93
CA ASN A 91 -4.91 1.27 -9.76
C ASN A 91 -3.63 1.14 -8.91
N PHE A 92 -3.61 1.76 -7.74
CA PHE A 92 -2.53 1.63 -6.77
C PHE A 92 -2.37 0.18 -6.29
N ALA A 93 -3.47 -0.44 -5.82
CA ALA A 93 -3.48 -1.80 -5.31
C ALA A 93 -2.99 -2.80 -6.38
N THR A 94 -3.49 -2.70 -7.60
CA THR A 94 -3.09 -3.55 -8.73
C THR A 94 -1.59 -3.45 -9.02
N VAL A 95 -1.05 -2.23 -9.15
CA VAL A 95 0.38 -2.07 -9.43
C VAL A 95 1.24 -2.56 -8.27
N PHE A 96 0.79 -2.34 -7.03
CA PHE A 96 1.49 -2.79 -5.84
C PHE A 96 1.61 -4.32 -5.80
N THR A 97 0.50 -5.03 -5.98
CA THR A 97 0.48 -6.50 -5.92
C THR A 97 1.23 -7.14 -7.09
N GLU A 98 1.14 -6.58 -8.30
CA GLU A 98 1.93 -7.02 -9.46
C GLU A 98 3.43 -6.91 -9.19
N VAL A 99 3.91 -5.73 -8.76
CA VAL A 99 5.34 -5.51 -8.51
C VAL A 99 5.84 -6.37 -7.36
N LEU A 100 4.99 -6.61 -6.35
CA LEU A 100 5.33 -7.46 -5.22
C LEU A 100 5.51 -8.92 -5.68
N GLY A 101 4.59 -9.42 -6.50
CA GLY A 101 4.69 -10.73 -7.11
C GLY A 101 5.94 -10.90 -7.98
N GLU A 102 6.27 -9.88 -8.79
CA GLU A 102 7.52 -9.87 -9.57
C GLU A 102 8.77 -9.94 -8.69
N HIS A 103 8.78 -9.24 -7.55
CA HIS A 103 9.92 -9.25 -6.61
C HIS A 103 10.09 -10.57 -5.87
N LEU A 104 8.98 -11.23 -5.53
CA LEU A 104 9.00 -12.49 -4.78
C LEU A 104 9.18 -13.71 -5.69
N GLY A 105 8.85 -13.59 -6.98
CA GLY A 105 9.02 -14.64 -7.98
C GLY A 105 8.34 -15.93 -7.55
N ASN A 106 9.11 -17.01 -7.43
CA ASN A 106 8.59 -18.32 -7.03
C ASN A 106 7.98 -18.37 -5.62
N HIS A 107 8.21 -17.36 -4.77
CA HIS A 107 7.58 -17.26 -3.45
C HIS A 107 6.21 -16.58 -3.49
N TRP A 108 5.81 -16.03 -4.64
CA TRP A 108 4.47 -15.47 -4.81
C TRP A 108 3.47 -16.57 -5.15
N THR A 109 2.41 -16.67 -4.37
CA THR A 109 1.37 -17.70 -4.51
C THR A 109 0.00 -17.06 -4.72
N ASP A 110 -0.94 -17.82 -5.27
CA ASP A 110 -2.34 -17.37 -5.42
C ASP A 110 -2.96 -16.98 -4.07
N ALA A 111 -2.59 -17.69 -3.00
CA ALA A 111 -3.03 -17.38 -1.64
C ALA A 111 -2.49 -16.03 -1.16
N ALA A 112 -1.22 -15.72 -1.44
CA ALA A 112 -0.65 -14.42 -1.13
C ALA A 112 -1.30 -13.30 -1.95
N ALA A 113 -1.49 -13.50 -3.26
CA ALA A 113 -2.16 -12.54 -4.12
C ALA A 113 -3.57 -12.22 -3.63
N GLN A 114 -4.35 -13.26 -3.30
CA GLN A 114 -5.71 -13.10 -2.76
C GLN A 114 -5.70 -12.38 -1.41
N ALA A 115 -4.77 -12.71 -0.51
CA ALA A 115 -4.67 -12.06 0.79
C ALA A 115 -4.35 -10.56 0.66
N TRP A 116 -3.43 -10.17 -0.23
CA TRP A 116 -3.14 -8.77 -0.49
C TRP A 116 -4.32 -8.03 -1.11
N HIS A 117 -5.04 -8.64 -2.08
CA HIS A 117 -6.25 -8.05 -2.62
C HIS A 117 -7.32 -7.84 -1.54
N ASP A 118 -7.59 -8.85 -0.71
CA ASP A 118 -8.55 -8.71 0.39
C ASP A 118 -8.12 -7.63 1.39
N ALA A 119 -6.82 -7.45 1.65
CA ALA A 119 -6.35 -6.39 2.54
C ALA A 119 -6.53 -4.99 1.95
N PHE A 120 -6.26 -4.81 0.66
CA PHE A 120 -6.58 -3.56 -0.01
C PHE A 120 -8.08 -3.26 0.04
N ASP A 121 -8.91 -4.19 -0.39
CA ASP A 121 -10.33 -3.96 -0.60
C ASP A 121 -11.14 -3.85 0.70
N ARG A 122 -10.75 -4.61 1.74
CA ARG A 122 -11.55 -4.73 2.97
C ARG A 122 -11.00 -3.92 4.14
N VAL A 123 -9.74 -3.50 4.08
CA VAL A 123 -9.07 -2.85 5.22
C VAL A 123 -8.45 -1.52 4.80
N ILE A 124 -7.49 -1.54 3.88
CA ILE A 124 -6.71 -0.34 3.54
C ILE A 124 -7.61 0.74 2.92
N ILE A 125 -8.33 0.41 1.84
CA ILE A 125 -9.15 1.39 1.12
C ILE A 125 -10.29 1.91 2.01
N PRO A 126 -11.10 1.07 2.69
CA PRO A 126 -12.18 1.56 3.54
C PRO A 126 -11.72 2.50 4.66
N LEU A 127 -10.59 2.19 5.31
CA LEU A 127 -10.05 3.03 6.38
C LEU A 127 -9.42 4.32 5.84
N LEU A 128 -8.79 4.30 4.67
CA LEU A 128 -8.34 5.54 4.02
C LEU A 128 -9.52 6.46 3.70
N GLU A 129 -10.59 5.92 3.10
CA GLU A 129 -11.82 6.66 2.78
C GLU A 129 -12.49 7.21 4.05
N GLU A 130 -12.48 6.47 5.16
CA GLU A 130 -12.96 6.98 6.44
C GLU A 130 -12.12 8.15 6.97
N GLY A 131 -10.78 8.06 6.86
CA GLY A 131 -9.88 9.14 7.21
C GLY A 131 -10.10 10.42 6.38
N GLU A 132 -10.37 10.27 5.09
CA GLU A 132 -10.69 11.38 4.19
C GLU A 132 -11.98 12.11 4.60
N ARG A 133 -13.03 11.34 4.94
CA ARG A 133 -14.33 11.86 5.36
C ARG A 133 -14.31 12.54 6.72
N THR A 134 -13.50 12.02 7.65
CA THR A 134 -13.46 12.49 9.05
C THR A 134 -12.45 13.62 9.29
N ALA A 135 -11.61 13.94 8.31
CA ALA A 135 -10.73 15.10 8.37
C ALA A 135 -11.53 16.41 8.49
N HIS A 136 -11.29 17.16 9.57
CA HIS A 136 -11.87 18.49 9.84
C HIS A 136 -11.05 19.61 9.18
#